data_AF-A0A8J2LFN3-F1
#
_entry.id   AF-A0A8J2LFN3-F1
#
_cell.length_a   1.000
_cell.length_b   1.000
_cell.length_c   1.000
_cell.angle_alpha   90.00
_cell.angle_beta   90.00
_cell.angle_gamma   90.00
#
_symmetry.space_group_name_H-M   'P 1'
#
loop_
_entity.id
_entity.type
_entity.pdbx_description
1 polymer ?
#
loop_
_entity_poly.entity_id
_entity_poly.type
_entity_poly.pdbx_seq_one_letter_code
_entity_poly.pdbx_strand_id
1 'polypeptide(L)'
;VNMESTISKYNTVHNCDLEHRVKIKVGSLEGRVKRPDYEKLLEEPLLKFSGLCQTQNNFCAELKAEIQVFHNDEPISLPVSTSYKPFSTRWK
;
A
#
# COMPACT_ATOMS: atom_id res chain seq x y z
N VAL A 1 28.57 2.35 -26.14
CA VAL A 1 28.65 3.14 -24.89
C VAL A 1 28.36 2.16 -23.77
N ASN A 2 29.39 1.77 -23.01
CA ASN A 2 29.30 0.73 -21.97
C ASN A 2 28.46 1.23 -20.80
N MET A 3 27.43 0.46 -20.43
CA MET A 3 26.52 0.73 -19.32
C MET A 3 26.94 -0.12 -18.12
N GLU A 4 28.19 0.04 -17.68
CA GLU A 4 28.68 -0.57 -16.45
C GLU A 4 29.24 0.51 -15.53
N SER A 5 29.05 0.29 -14.24
CA SER A 5 29.52 1.07 -13.09
C SER A 5 28.77 2.36 -12.75
N THR A 6 27.53 2.22 -12.27
CA THR A 6 27.04 3.08 -11.18
C THR A 6 26.79 2.24 -9.93
N ILE A 7 27.74 1.37 -9.59
CA ILE A 7 27.72 0.67 -8.30
C ILE A 7 28.09 1.71 -7.26
N SER A 8 27.09 2.26 -6.57
CA SER A 8 27.34 3.07 -5.38
C SER A 8 28.04 2.20 -4.36
N LYS A 9 29.22 2.63 -3.92
CA LYS A 9 30.02 1.94 -2.91
C LYS A 9 29.16 1.74 -1.65
N TYR A 10 28.92 0.49 -1.25
CA TYR A 10 28.21 0.18 -0.01
C TYR A 10 29.21 0.09 1.15
N ASN A 11 28.97 0.86 2.21
CA ASN A 11 29.74 0.77 3.45
C ASN A 11 28.98 -0.10 4.45
N THR A 12 29.70 -0.95 5.17
CA THR A 12 29.12 -1.76 6.26
C THR A 12 29.45 -1.08 7.58
N VAL A 13 28.49 -1.07 8.50
CA VAL A 13 28.62 -0.47 9.84
C VAL A 13 28.01 -1.44 10.85
N HIS A 14 28.58 -1.52 12.05
CA HIS A 14 27.98 -2.32 13.12
C HIS A 14 26.69 -1.66 13.62
N ASN A 15 25.72 -2.47 14.05
CA ASN A 15 24.44 -1.96 14.52
C ASN A 15 24.57 -1.01 15.73
N CYS A 16 25.52 -1.28 16.63
CA CYS A 16 25.79 -0.43 17.80
C CYS A 16 26.36 0.94 17.45
N ASP A 17 26.93 1.11 16.25
CA ASP A 17 27.57 2.34 15.83
C ASP A 17 26.62 3.23 15.00
N LEU A 18 25.38 2.77 14.77
CA LEU A 18 24.38 3.44 13.94
C LEU A 18 23.17 3.86 14.77
N GLU A 19 23.17 5.11 15.24
CA GLU A 19 21.97 5.72 15.84
C GLU A 19 21.04 6.27 14.74
N HIS A 20 20.36 5.37 14.03
CA HIS A 20 19.44 5.75 12.95
C HIS A 20 18.05 5.16 13.13
N ARG A 21 17.02 6.00 13.04
CA ARG A 21 15.62 5.55 13.00
C ARG A 21 15.31 5.05 11.59
N VAL A 22 14.89 3.79 11.48
CA VAL A 22 14.46 3.19 10.21
C VAL A 22 13.30 3.99 9.62
N LYS A 23 13.40 4.33 8.34
CA LYS A 23 12.35 5.02 7.58
C LYS A 23 11.91 4.18 6.41
N ILE A 24 10.60 4.02 6.26
CA ILE A 24 10.00 3.24 5.18
C ILE A 24 9.24 4.20 4.27
N LYS A 25 9.51 4.13 2.96
CA LYS A 25 8.80 4.91 1.94
C LYS A 25 7.87 3.97 1.17
N VAL A 26 6.58 4.20 1.26
CA VAL A 26 5.57 3.52 0.45
C VAL A 26 5.55 4.15 -0.95
N GLY A 27 5.73 3.35 -1.99
CA GLY A 27 5.84 3.79 -3.39
C GLY A 27 4.51 3.73 -4.13
N SER A 28 4.18 2.56 -4.69
CA SER A 28 2.95 2.27 -5.42
C SER A 28 2.18 1.14 -4.74
N LEU A 29 0.84 1.17 -4.87
CA LEU A 29 -0.01 0.03 -4.57
C LEU A 29 -0.32 -0.70 -5.87
N GLU A 30 -0.08 -2.02 -5.91
CA GLU A 30 -0.35 -2.87 -7.06
C GLU A 30 -1.39 -3.97 -6.81
N GLY A 31 -2.28 -4.25 -7.77
CA GLY A 31 -3.23 -5.37 -7.72
C GLY A 31 -4.67 -5.03 -8.11
N ARG A 32 -5.46 -6.04 -8.54
CA ARG A 32 -6.85 -5.84 -8.94
C ARG A 32 -7.80 -5.97 -7.75
N VAL A 33 -8.65 -4.98 -7.55
CA VAL A 33 -9.78 -5.12 -6.62
C VAL A 33 -10.81 -6.03 -7.28
N LYS A 34 -11.06 -7.21 -6.68
CA LYS A 34 -12.15 -8.10 -7.13
C LYS A 34 -13.47 -7.38 -6.90
N ARG A 35 -14.14 -7.01 -7.99
CA ARG A 35 -15.51 -6.49 -7.92
C ARG A 35 -16.47 -7.68 -7.78
N PRO A 36 -17.47 -7.63 -6.90
CA PRO A 36 -18.52 -8.63 -6.87
C PRO A 36 -19.25 -8.67 -8.22
N ASP A 37 -19.62 -9.88 -8.65
CA ASP A 37 -20.43 -10.07 -9.87
C ASP A 37 -21.79 -9.38 -9.71
N TYR A 38 -22.34 -8.91 -10.83
CA TYR A 38 -23.62 -8.21 -10.85
C TYR A 38 -24.76 -9.04 -10.24
N GLU A 39 -24.79 -10.35 -10.50
CA GLU A 39 -25.79 -11.25 -9.91
C GLU A 39 -25.70 -11.29 -8.38
N LYS A 40 -24.48 -11.29 -7.83
CA LYS A 40 -24.24 -11.27 -6.37
C LYS A 40 -24.63 -9.93 -5.73
N LEU A 41 -24.51 -8.82 -6.48
CA LEU A 41 -24.99 -7.50 -6.04
C LEU A 41 -26.53 -7.46 -5.94
N LEU A 42 -27.24 -8.23 -6.75
CA LEU A 42 -28.72 -8.27 -6.75
C LEU A 42 -29.28 -9.13 -5.61
N GLU A 43 -28.53 -10.15 -5.17
CA GLU A 43 -28.91 -11.06 -4.09
C GLU A 43 -28.88 -10.37 -2.71
N GLU A 44 -27.96 -9.43 -2.48
CA GLU A 44 -27.87 -8.70 -1.20
C GLU A 44 -28.61 -7.35 -1.25
N PRO A 45 -29.66 -7.14 -0.41
CA PRO A 45 -30.42 -5.88 -0.38
C PRO A 45 -29.58 -4.63 -0.10
N LEU A 46 -28.46 -4.78 0.62
CA LEU A 46 -27.55 -3.69 0.96
C LEU A 46 -26.63 -3.30 -0.19
N LEU A 47 -26.30 -4.24 -1.08
CA LEU A 47 -25.48 -4.01 -2.27
C LEU A 47 -26.28 -3.36 -3.41
N LYS A 48 -27.62 -3.46 -3.41
CA LYS A 48 -28.49 -2.80 -4.40
C LYS A 48 -28.29 -1.28 -4.49
N PHE A 49 -27.86 -0.64 -3.40
CA PHE A 49 -27.59 0.80 -3.34
C PHE A 49 -26.13 1.17 -3.64
N SER A 50 -25.24 0.20 -3.83
CA SER A 50 -23.82 0.47 -4.15
C SER A 50 -23.65 1.12 -5.51
N GLY A 51 -24.64 0.97 -6.41
CA GLY A 51 -24.65 1.57 -7.75
C GLY A 51 -24.53 3.09 -7.74
N LEU A 52 -25.05 3.79 -6.72
CA LEU A 52 -24.92 5.26 -6.57
C LEU A 52 -23.50 5.68 -6.17
N CYS A 53 -22.76 4.80 -5.49
CA CYS A 53 -21.36 5.00 -5.12
C CYS A 53 -20.40 4.45 -6.19
N GLN A 54 -20.88 3.72 -7.20
CA GLN A 54 -20.06 2.98 -8.18
C GLN A 54 -20.05 3.60 -9.58
N THR A 55 -20.80 4.67 -9.84
CA THR A 55 -21.15 5.10 -11.22
C THR A 55 -20.02 5.67 -12.08
N GLN A 56 -18.76 5.67 -11.65
CA GLN A 56 -17.64 6.00 -12.54
C GLN A 56 -16.43 5.13 -12.28
N ASN A 57 -16.44 3.88 -12.78
CA ASN A 57 -15.32 2.97 -13.15
C ASN A 57 -14.04 2.89 -12.29
N ASN A 58 -13.92 3.61 -11.18
CA ASN A 58 -12.68 4.01 -10.52
C ASN A 58 -12.97 4.57 -9.11
N PHE A 59 -13.92 3.97 -8.38
CA PHE A 59 -14.08 4.27 -6.95
C PHE A 59 -12.88 3.67 -6.20
N CYS A 60 -11.78 4.40 -6.21
CA CYS A 60 -10.66 4.15 -5.33
C CYS A 60 -10.99 4.85 -4.02
N ALA A 61 -11.24 4.05 -2.97
CA ALA A 61 -11.25 4.59 -1.62
C ALA A 61 -9.95 5.36 -1.36
N GLU A 62 -10.03 6.40 -0.53
CA GLU A 62 -8.83 7.06 -0.04
C GLU A 62 -7.93 6.03 0.64
N LEU A 63 -6.66 5.99 0.26
CA LEU A 63 -5.71 5.04 0.80
C LEU A 63 -4.99 5.64 1.99
N LYS A 64 -4.83 4.80 3.01
CA LYS A 64 -3.98 5.04 4.17
C LYS A 64 -3.21 3.74 4.42
N ALA A 65 -1.89 3.83 4.52
CA ALA A 65 -1.06 2.69 4.90
C ALA A 65 -0.76 2.77 6.39
N GLU A 66 -0.97 1.67 7.10
CA GLU A 66 -0.54 1.47 8.48
C GLU A 66 0.57 0.42 8.51
N ILE A 67 1.65 0.73 9.22
CA ILE A 67 2.88 -0.05 9.22
C ILE A 67 3.27 -0.31 10.67
N GLN A 68 3.58 -1.56 10.97
CA GLN A 68 4.07 -1.98 12.27
C GLN A 68 5.15 -3.05 12.09
N VAL A 69 6.21 -2.97 12.89
CA VAL A 69 7.32 -3.93 12.83
C VAL A 69 7.10 -5.02 13.87
N PHE A 70 7.24 -6.27 13.42
CA PHE A 70 7.10 -7.46 14.25
C PHE A 70 8.40 -8.26 14.30
N HIS A 71 8.62 -8.95 15.42
CA HIS A 71 9.67 -9.94 15.62
C HIS A 71 9.06 -11.13 16.37
N ASN A 72 9.12 -12.32 15.78
CA ASN A 72 8.49 -13.54 16.32
C ASN A 72 7.01 -13.33 16.67
N ASP A 73 6.24 -12.77 15.74
CA ASP A 73 4.82 -12.43 15.90
C ASP A 73 4.48 -11.41 17.01
N GLU A 74 5.49 -10.85 17.69
CA GLU A 74 5.32 -9.77 18.66
C GLU A 74 5.66 -8.39 18.08
N PRO A 75 4.84 -7.36 18.34
CA PRO A 75 5.11 -6.01 17.85
C PRO A 75 6.26 -5.36 18.63
N ILE A 76 7.31 -4.95 17.92
CA ILE A 76 8.47 -4.24 18.52
C ILE A 76 8.39 -2.72 18.36
N SER A 77 7.41 -2.23 17.61
CA SER A 77 7.16 -0.81 17.42
C SER A 77 5.66 -0.48 17.55
N LEU A 78 5.38 0.78 17.85
CA LEU A 78 4.04 1.32 17.69
C LEU A 78 3.64 1.32 16.21
N PRO A 79 2.36 1.11 15.88
CA PRO A 79 1.88 1.26 14.51
C PRO A 79 1.99 2.73 14.07
N VAL A 80 2.46 2.94 12.85
CA VAL A 80 2.60 4.27 12.23
C VAL A 80 1.78 4.31 10.96
N SER A 81 1.05 5.41 10.79
CA SER A 81 0.12 5.60 9.69
C SER A 81 0.56 6.72 8.77
N THR A 82 0.34 6.56 7.46
CA THR A 82 0.42 7.68 6.52
C THR A 82 -0.81 8.58 6.63
N SER A 83 -0.75 9.76 6.02
CA SER A 83 -1.96 10.53 5.74
C SER A 83 -2.83 9.81 4.70
N TYR A 84 -4.13 10.14 4.70
CA TYR A 84 -5.03 9.73 3.64
C TYR A 84 -4.58 10.37 2.32
N LYS A 85 -4.54 9.55 1.27
CA LYS A 85 -4.21 9.98 -0.09
C LYS A 85 -5.30 9.50 -1.04
N PRO A 86 -5.81 10.38 -1.93
CA PRO A 86 -6.67 9.93 -3.00
C PRO A 86 -5.86 8.97 -3.88
N PHE A 87 -6.45 7.82 -4.16
CA PHE A 87 -5.85 6.83 -5.04
C PHE A 87 -6.60 6.84 -6.36
N SER A 88 -5.88 6.65 -7.45
CA SER A 88 -6.48 6.31 -8.75
C SER A 88 -5.68 5.12 -9.28
N THR A 89 -6.39 4.07 -9.71
CA THR A 89 -5.75 2.91 -10.30
C THR A 89 -4.97 3.36 -11.54
N ARG A 90 -3.67 3.02 -11.58
CA ARG A 90 -2.82 3.26 -12.76
C ARG A 90 -2.92 2.17 -13.82
N TRP A 91 -3.76 1.16 -13.63
CA TRP A 91 -4.01 0.12 -14.64
C TRP A 91 -5.23 0.51 -15.48
N LYS A 92 -5.02 0.53 -16.80
CA LYS A 92 -6.09 0.46 -17.79
C LYS A 92 -6.47 -1.00 -18.02
#